data_AF-A0A8H7DNM9-F1
#
_entry.id   AF-A0A8H7DNM9-F1
#
_cell.length_a   1.000
_cell.length_b   1.000
_cell.length_c   1.000
_cell.angle_alpha   90.00
_cell.angle_beta   90.00
_cell.angle_gamma   90.00
#
_symmetry.space_group_name_H-M   'P 1'
#
loop_
_entity.id
_entity.type
_entity.pdbx_description
1 polymer ?
#
loop_
_entity_poly.entity_id
_entity_poly.type
_entity_poly.pdbx_seq_one_letter_code
_entity_poly.pdbx_strand_id
1 'polypeptide(L)'
;MSPVIHNFLEVHAKAHAKAFTVENIIVAFRKTGVVPFNPDVIGADVMAPSITMSSQGHQLQMPSPIRSMSDMIYRDLAWRAEQEEGDRDLLLHPQAAIPPCAMTPVCSALNDLASTSASFLILSAQPPSSAQIPAYKPLTISPFKESRYKDLLNQPPRTQVEHQLMEALRESELWDTQQKYNMVGMQAATLLQGTYVARVRTSLQEKEKKDKEKKNILFGDGMPRVLSDQEFVDIVKQKEAEAEKKACQKAEKSRWKGCYTIVIQQWKKDDEAQRARNKETTDQYHAQLAAWKAESETTRKEKRKPGWTKPKRGNIEKGEPWPKHADFEGEEEVNTMDDDSDVDEVAQDDEAELD
;
A
#
# COMPACT_ATOMS: atom_id res chain seq x y z
N MET A 1 -47.41 -0.99 31.10
CA MET A 1 -47.69 -1.43 29.72
C MET A 1 -46.39 -1.30 28.94
N SER A 2 -45.68 -2.41 28.73
CA SER A 2 -44.41 -2.40 27.98
C SER A 2 -44.71 -2.21 26.49
N PRO A 3 -43.94 -1.37 25.78
CA PRO A 3 -44.10 -1.20 24.34
C PRO A 3 -43.79 -2.54 23.65
N VAL A 4 -44.77 -3.07 22.91
CA VAL A 4 -44.56 -4.22 22.04
C VAL A 4 -43.66 -3.76 20.91
N ILE A 5 -42.38 -4.14 20.96
CA ILE A 5 -41.42 -3.87 19.89
C ILE A 5 -41.85 -4.76 18.71
N HIS A 6 -42.53 -4.16 17.74
CA HIS A 6 -42.84 -4.84 16.48
C HIS A 6 -41.52 -5.13 15.78
N ASN A 7 -41.14 -6.41 15.76
CA ASN A 7 -39.95 -6.87 15.07
C ASN A 7 -40.11 -6.53 13.58
N PHE A 8 -39.12 -5.87 12.98
CA PHE A 8 -39.10 -5.52 11.55
C PHE A 8 -39.47 -6.73 10.66
N LEU A 9 -39.07 -7.93 11.10
CA LEU A 9 -39.39 -9.19 10.43
C LEU A 9 -40.90 -9.47 10.34
N GLU A 10 -41.71 -9.07 11.32
CA GLU A 10 -43.17 -9.25 11.26
C GLU A 10 -43.83 -8.35 10.23
N VAL A 11 -43.37 -7.10 10.14
CA VAL A 11 -43.87 -6.13 9.15
C VAL A 11 -43.50 -6.60 7.75
N HIS A 12 -42.26 -7.04 7.56
CA HIS A 12 -41.80 -7.60 6.29
C HIS A 12 -42.54 -8.89 5.94
N ALA A 13 -42.71 -9.83 6.88
CA ALA A 13 -43.40 -11.09 6.63
C ALA A 13 -44.85 -10.88 6.17
N LYS A 14 -45.58 -9.95 6.77
CA LYS A 14 -46.95 -9.61 6.37
C LYS A 14 -47.02 -9.00 4.97
N ALA A 15 -46.09 -8.10 4.64
CA ALA A 15 -46.01 -7.52 3.30
C ALA A 15 -45.64 -8.58 2.25
N HIS A 16 -44.67 -9.44 2.56
CA HIS A 16 -44.20 -10.51 1.68
C HIS A 16 -45.30 -11.54 1.41
N ALA A 17 -46.05 -11.96 2.44
CA ALA A 17 -47.18 -12.87 2.29
C ALA A 17 -48.32 -12.29 1.43
N LYS A 18 -48.55 -10.98 1.49
CA LYS A 18 -49.53 -10.29 0.63
C LYS A 18 -49.04 -10.09 -0.80
N ALA A 19 -47.74 -9.91 -0.99
CA ALA A 19 -47.15 -9.68 -2.31
C ALA A 19 -46.99 -10.99 -3.11
N PHE A 20 -46.63 -12.09 -2.46
CA PHE A 20 -46.41 -13.40 -3.08
C PHE A 20 -47.71 -14.21 -3.27
N THR A 21 -48.70 -13.63 -3.95
CA THR A 21 -49.85 -14.39 -4.44
C THR A 21 -49.58 -14.91 -5.85
N VAL A 22 -50.24 -16.02 -6.21
CA VAL A 22 -50.13 -16.61 -7.56
C VAL A 22 -50.49 -15.57 -8.64
N GLU A 23 -51.51 -14.74 -8.40
CA GLU A 23 -51.90 -13.71 -9.37
C GLU A 23 -50.81 -12.66 -9.55
N ASN A 24 -50.21 -12.15 -8.47
CA ASN A 24 -49.14 -11.16 -8.54
C ASN A 24 -47.88 -11.71 -9.23
N ILE A 25 -47.55 -12.98 -8.97
CA ILE A 25 -46.44 -13.66 -9.62
C ILE A 25 -46.68 -13.75 -11.14
N ILE A 26 -47.88 -14.17 -11.56
CA ILE A 26 -48.25 -14.24 -12.99
C ILE A 26 -48.22 -12.84 -13.63
N VAL A 27 -48.73 -11.81 -12.95
CA VAL A 27 -48.69 -10.42 -13.44
C VAL A 27 -47.26 -9.92 -13.60
N ALA A 28 -46.38 -10.22 -12.63
CA ALA A 28 -44.97 -9.85 -12.70
C ALA A 28 -44.26 -10.53 -13.88
N PHE A 29 -44.50 -11.82 -14.13
CA PHE A 29 -43.95 -12.54 -15.29
C PHE A 29 -44.49 -12.01 -16.62
N ARG A 30 -45.79 -11.70 -16.71
CA ARG A 30 -46.38 -11.05 -17.90
C ARG A 30 -45.74 -9.68 -18.18
N LYS A 31 -45.49 -8.89 -17.13
CA LYS A 31 -44.91 -7.54 -17.27
C LYS A 31 -43.42 -7.56 -17.61
N THR A 32 -42.68 -8.52 -17.09
CA THR A 32 -41.23 -8.69 -17.37
C THR A 32 -40.95 -9.39 -18.69
N GLY A 33 -41.96 -10.00 -19.33
CA GLY A 33 -41.80 -10.74 -20.58
C GLY A 33 -41.10 -12.08 -20.41
N VAL A 34 -40.82 -12.48 -19.17
CA VAL A 34 -40.23 -13.78 -18.83
C VAL A 34 -41.37 -14.77 -18.69
N VAL A 35 -41.79 -15.37 -19.80
CA VAL A 35 -42.73 -16.49 -19.79
C VAL A 35 -41.92 -17.76 -19.54
N PRO A 36 -42.17 -18.50 -18.44
CA PRO A 36 -41.57 -19.82 -18.25
C PRO A 36 -41.91 -20.68 -19.47
N PHE A 37 -40.90 -21.05 -20.24
CA PHE A 37 -41.06 -21.62 -21.58
C PHE A 37 -41.85 -22.94 -21.57
N ASN A 38 -41.89 -23.64 -20.43
CA ASN A 38 -42.81 -24.73 -20.14
C ASN A 38 -42.72 -25.07 -18.63
N PRO A 39 -43.78 -24.96 -17.82
CA PRO A 39 -43.72 -25.29 -16.39
C PRO A 39 -43.42 -26.78 -16.14
N ASP A 40 -43.74 -27.65 -17.09
CA ASP A 40 -43.56 -29.10 -16.98
C ASP A 40 -42.12 -29.58 -17.30
N VAL A 41 -41.24 -28.67 -17.72
CA VAL A 41 -39.83 -29.00 -18.06
C VAL A 41 -38.93 -29.04 -16.82
N ILE A 42 -39.31 -28.37 -15.72
CA ILE A 42 -38.58 -28.45 -14.45
C ILE A 42 -39.31 -29.46 -13.55
N GLY A 43 -39.02 -30.76 -13.78
CA GLY A 43 -39.44 -31.82 -12.87
C GLY A 43 -38.85 -31.64 -11.46
N ALA A 44 -39.47 -32.28 -10.47
CA ALA A 44 -39.02 -32.23 -9.06
C ALA A 44 -37.58 -32.77 -8.87
N ASP A 45 -37.11 -33.59 -9.81
CA ASP A 45 -35.76 -34.13 -9.94
C ASP A 45 -34.74 -33.11 -10.48
N VAL A 46 -35.20 -32.08 -11.20
CA VAL A 46 -34.37 -30.98 -11.73
C VAL A 46 -34.47 -29.70 -10.88
N MET A 47 -35.40 -29.64 -9.92
CA MET A 47 -35.36 -28.66 -8.84
C MET A 47 -34.14 -28.94 -7.97
N ALA A 48 -33.03 -28.26 -8.25
CA ALA A 48 -31.91 -28.22 -7.34
C ALA A 48 -32.45 -27.73 -5.98
N PRO A 49 -32.34 -28.53 -4.89
CA PRO A 49 -32.76 -28.08 -3.58
C PRO A 49 -32.05 -26.75 -3.34
N SER A 50 -32.80 -25.72 -2.92
CA SER A 50 -32.21 -24.43 -2.60
C SER A 50 -31.25 -24.67 -1.43
N ILE A 51 -29.99 -24.95 -1.73
CA ILE A 51 -28.97 -25.10 -0.73
C ILE A 51 -28.84 -23.70 -0.15
N THR A 52 -29.07 -23.58 1.15
CA THR A 52 -28.92 -22.36 1.95
C THR A 52 -27.44 -21.94 2.04
N MET A 53 -26.71 -21.90 0.92
CA MET A 53 -25.31 -21.50 0.86
C MET A 53 -25.11 -19.99 0.94
N SER A 54 -26.18 -19.19 0.89
CA SER A 54 -26.05 -17.73 0.89
C SER A 54 -25.89 -17.10 2.28
N SER A 55 -26.07 -17.84 3.38
CA SER A 55 -25.88 -17.31 4.75
C SER A 55 -24.50 -17.62 5.32
N GLN A 56 -23.77 -18.59 4.75
CA GLN A 56 -22.34 -18.73 4.99
C GLN A 56 -21.60 -17.87 3.97
N GLY A 57 -21.59 -16.55 4.19
CA GLY A 57 -20.54 -15.72 3.60
C GLY A 57 -19.22 -16.42 3.88
N HIS A 58 -18.39 -16.62 2.86
CA HIS A 58 -17.10 -17.30 3.01
C HIS A 58 -16.36 -16.66 4.18
N GLN A 59 -16.44 -17.28 5.36
CA GLN A 59 -15.63 -16.92 6.50
C GLN A 59 -14.25 -17.37 6.07
N LEU A 60 -13.48 -16.43 5.51
CA LEU A 60 -12.08 -16.64 5.21
C LEU A 60 -11.48 -17.26 6.47
N GLN A 61 -11.05 -18.52 6.39
CA GLN A 61 -10.51 -19.21 7.54
C GLN A 61 -9.32 -18.38 8.03
N MET A 62 -9.46 -17.81 9.22
CA MET A 62 -8.40 -16.99 9.79
C MET A 62 -7.17 -17.88 10.01
N PRO A 63 -5.97 -17.44 9.62
CA PRO A 63 -4.72 -18.15 9.93
C PRO A 63 -4.65 -18.47 11.43
N SER A 64 -4.10 -19.64 11.78
CA SER A 64 -4.04 -20.11 13.16
C SER A 64 -3.55 -19.06 14.17
N PRO A 65 -2.48 -18.28 13.90
CA PRO A 65 -2.04 -17.22 14.81
C PRO A 65 -3.10 -16.15 15.08
N ILE A 66 -3.82 -15.74 14.03
CA ILE A 66 -4.85 -14.69 14.11
C ILE A 66 -6.03 -15.22 14.92
N ARG A 67 -6.45 -16.47 14.67
CA ARG A 67 -7.52 -17.10 15.44
C ARG A 67 -7.20 -17.16 16.93
N SER A 68 -5.99 -17.59 17.30
CA SER A 68 -5.56 -17.61 18.71
C SER A 68 -5.63 -16.23 19.38
N MET A 69 -5.21 -15.18 18.69
CA MET A 69 -5.28 -13.80 19.18
C MET A 69 -6.72 -13.27 19.26
N SER A 70 -7.55 -13.55 18.25
CA SER A 70 -8.97 -13.18 18.25
C SER A 70 -9.73 -13.87 19.38
N ASP A 71 -9.52 -15.17 19.56
CA ASP A 71 -10.14 -15.94 20.64
C ASP A 71 -9.72 -15.43 22.03
N MET A 72 -8.49 -14.93 22.18
CA MET A 72 -8.01 -14.28 23.39
C MET A 72 -8.77 -12.97 23.65
N ILE A 73 -8.90 -12.11 22.64
CA ILE A 73 -9.61 -10.82 22.75
C ILE A 73 -11.08 -11.05 23.09
N TYR A 74 -11.75 -11.98 22.41
CA TYR A 74 -13.16 -12.29 22.71
C TYR A 74 -13.34 -12.85 24.12
N ARG A 75 -12.42 -13.72 24.59
CA ARG A 75 -12.44 -14.20 25.97
C ARG A 75 -12.24 -13.08 27.00
N ASP A 76 -11.33 -12.14 26.74
CA ASP A 76 -11.10 -10.99 27.62
C ASP A 76 -12.31 -10.06 27.69
N LEU A 77 -12.93 -9.76 26.54
CA LEU A 77 -14.14 -8.93 26.49
C LEU A 77 -15.33 -9.59 27.20
N ALA A 78 -15.53 -10.90 26.99
CA ALA A 78 -16.57 -11.66 27.69
C ALA A 78 -16.37 -11.61 29.21
N TRP A 79 -15.13 -11.84 29.66
CA TRP A 79 -14.79 -11.77 31.07
C TRP A 79 -15.02 -10.38 31.69
N ARG A 80 -14.69 -9.30 30.98
CA ARG A 80 -14.97 -7.92 31.46
C ARG A 80 -16.45 -7.61 31.55
N ALA A 81 -17.25 -8.06 30.57
CA ALA A 81 -18.70 -7.86 30.58
C ALA A 81 -19.35 -8.53 31.81
N GLU A 82 -18.90 -9.73 32.17
CA GLU A 82 -19.35 -10.44 33.37
C GLU A 82 -18.95 -9.70 34.67
N GLN A 83 -17.80 -9.02 34.71
CA GLN A 83 -17.40 -8.22 35.87
C GLN A 83 -18.24 -6.95 36.05
N GLU A 84 -18.61 -6.27 34.96
CA GLU A 84 -19.45 -5.06 35.03
C GLU A 84 -20.88 -5.36 35.51
N GLU A 85 -21.41 -6.56 35.22
CA GLU A 85 -22.71 -7.01 35.75
C GLU A 85 -22.62 -7.44 37.23
N GLY A 86 -21.49 -8.05 37.64
CA GLY A 86 -21.29 -8.55 39.01
C GLY A 86 -21.05 -7.46 40.06
N ASP A 87 -20.50 -6.31 39.70
CA ASP A 87 -20.16 -5.23 40.65
C ASP A 87 -21.39 -4.45 41.16
N ARG A 88 -22.59 -4.73 40.61
CA ARG A 88 -23.85 -4.13 41.10
C ARG A 88 -24.48 -4.84 42.29
N ASP A 89 -24.05 -6.06 42.64
CA ASP A 89 -24.67 -6.88 43.70
C ASP A 89 -23.74 -7.23 44.89
N LEU A 90 -22.52 -6.69 44.95
CA LEU A 90 -21.52 -7.08 45.95
C LEU A 90 -21.56 -6.28 47.28
N LEU A 91 -22.63 -6.45 48.06
CA LEU A 91 -22.60 -6.14 49.50
C LEU A 91 -22.81 -7.32 50.46
N LEU A 92 -23.02 -8.56 50.01
CA LEU A 92 -23.44 -9.63 50.94
C LEU A 92 -22.91 -11.06 50.69
N HIS A 93 -21.76 -11.30 50.06
CA HIS A 93 -21.22 -12.68 49.97
C HIS A 93 -19.78 -12.89 50.43
N PRO A 94 -19.53 -13.82 51.39
CA PRO A 94 -18.20 -14.09 51.89
C PRO A 94 -17.41 -14.95 50.90
N GLN A 95 -16.31 -14.36 50.42
CA GLN A 95 -15.06 -14.95 49.92
C GLN A 95 -15.04 -16.48 49.76
N ALA A 96 -15.58 -16.96 48.65
CA ALA A 96 -15.35 -18.33 48.18
C ALA A 96 -13.89 -18.46 47.72
N ALA A 97 -13.26 -19.58 48.08
CA ALA A 97 -11.85 -19.87 47.83
C ALA A 97 -11.47 -19.74 46.35
N ILE A 98 -10.41 -18.98 46.08
CA ILE A 98 -9.84 -18.76 44.74
C ILE A 98 -9.39 -20.12 44.20
N PRO A 99 -9.95 -20.60 43.06
CA PRO A 99 -9.54 -21.87 42.49
C PRO A 99 -8.05 -21.84 42.05
N PRO A 100 -7.35 -22.99 42.09
CA PRO A 100 -5.92 -23.04 41.83
C PRO A 100 -5.61 -22.62 40.39
N CYS A 101 -4.94 -21.47 40.26
CA CYS A 101 -4.12 -21.06 39.12
C CYS A 101 -4.58 -21.57 37.75
N ALA A 102 -5.82 -21.29 37.36
CA ALA A 102 -6.20 -21.40 35.96
C ALA A 102 -5.30 -20.44 35.18
N MET A 103 -4.56 -20.95 34.19
CA MET A 103 -3.75 -20.12 33.31
C MET A 103 -4.62 -18.97 32.82
N THR A 104 -4.15 -17.74 32.99
CA THR A 104 -4.89 -16.58 32.49
C THR A 104 -5.16 -16.78 31.00
N PRO A 105 -6.29 -16.29 30.46
CA PRO A 105 -6.61 -16.39 29.04
C PRO A 105 -5.44 -15.98 28.13
N VAL A 106 -4.66 -14.99 28.60
CA VAL A 106 -3.42 -14.53 27.99
C VAL A 106 -2.35 -15.62 27.93
N CYS A 107 -2.04 -16.31 29.04
CA CYS A 107 -1.05 -17.39 29.05
C CYS A 107 -1.44 -18.57 28.14
N SER A 108 -2.72 -18.94 28.09
CA SER A 108 -3.22 -19.96 27.15
C SER A 108 -3.00 -19.52 25.70
N ALA A 109 -3.35 -18.28 25.36
CA ALA A 109 -3.18 -17.75 24.01
C ALA A 109 -1.71 -17.65 23.60
N LEU A 110 -0.81 -17.28 24.51
CA LEU A 110 0.63 -17.26 24.26
C LEU A 110 1.17 -18.68 24.00
N ASN A 111 0.71 -19.67 24.75
CA ASN A 111 1.12 -21.05 24.53
C ASN A 111 0.61 -21.60 23.18
N ASP A 112 -0.63 -21.27 22.83
CA ASP A 112 -1.21 -21.61 21.53
C ASP A 112 -0.41 -20.94 20.40
N LEU A 113 -0.09 -19.65 20.55
CA LEU A 113 0.67 -18.87 19.57
C LEU A 113 2.10 -19.40 19.40
N ALA A 114 2.74 -19.90 20.48
CA ALA A 114 4.06 -20.56 20.43
C ALA A 114 4.07 -21.83 19.56
N SER A 115 2.92 -22.49 19.40
CA SER A 115 2.78 -23.67 18.52
C SER A 115 2.54 -23.32 17.04
N THR A 116 2.42 -22.02 16.70
CA THR A 116 2.13 -21.57 15.33
C THR A 116 3.36 -21.08 14.59
N SER A 117 3.19 -20.75 13.30
CA SER A 117 4.23 -20.08 12.49
C SER A 117 4.63 -18.68 13.02
N ALA A 118 3.88 -18.13 13.97
CA ALA A 118 4.15 -16.85 14.61
C ALA A 118 4.82 -16.99 15.99
N SER A 119 5.36 -18.16 16.31
CA SER A 119 6.05 -18.42 17.58
C SER A 119 7.22 -17.46 17.86
N PHE A 120 7.84 -16.93 16.81
CA PHE A 120 8.89 -15.91 16.88
C PHE A 120 8.43 -14.58 17.51
N LEU A 121 7.13 -14.33 17.65
CA LEU A 121 6.62 -13.14 18.34
C LEU A 121 6.74 -13.25 19.87
N ILE A 122 6.91 -14.46 20.40
CA ILE A 122 6.93 -14.75 21.84
C ILE A 122 8.32 -15.18 22.29
N LEU A 123 9.03 -15.90 21.41
CA LEU A 123 10.44 -16.22 21.60
C LEU A 123 11.25 -14.93 21.43
N SER A 124 12.06 -14.56 22.41
CA SER A 124 12.93 -13.38 22.37
C SER A 124 14.02 -13.43 21.29
N ALA A 125 14.04 -14.47 20.46
CA ALA A 125 14.95 -14.61 19.35
C ALA A 125 14.53 -13.66 18.22
N GLN A 126 15.49 -12.89 17.70
CA GLN A 126 15.26 -12.13 16.47
C GLN A 126 14.84 -13.09 15.34
N PRO A 127 13.77 -12.78 14.59
CA PRO A 127 13.36 -13.64 13.49
C PRO A 127 14.50 -13.70 12.47
N PRO A 128 14.89 -14.89 12.00
CA PRO A 128 15.93 -15.01 10.98
C PRO A 128 15.48 -14.31 9.70
N SER A 129 16.42 -13.83 8.89
CA SER A 129 16.13 -13.23 7.58
C SER A 129 15.26 -14.15 6.68
N SER A 130 15.38 -15.47 6.87
CA SER A 130 14.64 -16.51 6.14
C SER A 130 13.19 -16.75 6.60
N ALA A 131 12.74 -16.15 7.70
CA ALA A 131 11.36 -16.36 8.17
C ALA A 131 10.35 -15.85 7.13
N GLN A 132 9.28 -16.58 6.84
CA GLN A 132 8.24 -16.11 5.93
C GLN A 132 7.27 -15.20 6.69
N ILE A 133 7.22 -13.91 6.36
CA ILE A 133 6.20 -13.00 6.88
C ILE A 133 4.99 -13.07 5.96
N PRO A 134 3.77 -13.22 6.50
CA PRO A 134 2.56 -13.18 5.70
C PRO A 134 2.51 -11.88 4.88
N ALA A 135 2.42 -12.01 3.55
CA ALA A 135 2.23 -10.86 2.69
C ALA A 135 0.82 -10.30 2.89
N TYR A 136 0.73 -9.04 3.33
CA TYR A 136 -0.55 -8.36 3.44
C TYR A 136 -1.11 -8.10 2.03
N LYS A 137 -2.31 -8.62 1.76
CA LYS A 137 -3.06 -8.30 0.54
C LYS A 137 -4.12 -7.27 0.92
N PRO A 138 -3.97 -6.00 0.53
CA PRO A 138 -4.98 -4.99 0.84
C PRO A 138 -6.32 -5.39 0.21
N LEU A 139 -7.39 -5.20 0.97
CA LEU A 139 -8.75 -5.40 0.45
C LEU A 139 -9.08 -4.24 -0.49
N THR A 140 -9.71 -4.51 -1.63
CA THR A 140 -10.15 -3.46 -2.53
C THR A 140 -11.20 -2.58 -1.85
N ILE A 141 -10.86 -1.31 -1.62
CA ILE A 141 -11.78 -0.33 -1.06
C ILE A 141 -12.64 0.19 -2.21
N SER A 142 -13.97 0.18 -2.04
CA SER A 142 -14.88 0.78 -3.01
C SER A 142 -14.50 2.25 -3.22
N PRO A 143 -14.56 2.79 -4.45
CA PRO A 143 -14.22 4.18 -4.70
C PRO A 143 -15.03 5.13 -3.82
N PHE A 144 -14.42 6.26 -3.47
CA PHE A 144 -15.10 7.38 -2.82
C PHE A 144 -16.08 7.98 -3.83
N LYS A 145 -17.28 7.40 -3.88
CA LYS A 145 -18.38 7.95 -4.65
C LYS A 145 -18.96 9.10 -3.87
N GLU A 146 -19.28 10.14 -4.62
CA GLU A 146 -20.20 11.16 -4.18
C GLU A 146 -21.48 10.52 -3.61
N SER A 147 -22.06 11.12 -2.56
CA SER A 147 -23.27 10.63 -1.88
C SER A 147 -24.29 10.09 -2.89
N ARG A 148 -24.67 8.82 -2.74
CA ARG A 148 -25.60 8.15 -3.67
C ARG A 148 -26.96 8.84 -3.71
N TYR A 149 -27.26 9.62 -2.68
CA TYR A 149 -28.53 10.26 -2.46
C TYR A 149 -28.43 11.79 -2.55
N LYS A 150 -27.43 12.33 -3.25
CA LYS A 150 -27.28 13.79 -3.49
C LYS A 150 -28.59 14.45 -3.91
N ASP A 151 -29.31 13.87 -4.86
CA ASP A 151 -30.57 14.44 -5.36
C ASP A 151 -31.66 14.49 -4.28
N LEU A 152 -31.72 13.48 -3.39
CA LEU A 152 -32.64 13.46 -2.25
C LEU A 152 -32.20 14.48 -1.18
N LEU A 153 -30.90 14.57 -0.89
CA LEU A 153 -30.35 15.49 0.11
C LEU A 153 -30.47 16.97 -0.29
N ASN A 154 -30.59 17.25 -1.60
CA ASN A 154 -30.79 18.59 -2.16
C ASN A 154 -32.26 19.03 -2.17
N GLN A 155 -33.22 18.12 -1.96
CA GLN A 155 -34.64 18.48 -1.89
C GLN A 155 -34.96 19.09 -0.52
N PRO A 156 -35.74 20.18 -0.45
CA PRO A 156 -36.17 20.73 0.83
C PRO A 156 -37.17 19.77 1.51
N PRO A 157 -37.00 19.44 2.81
CA PRO A 157 -37.94 18.59 3.53
C PRO A 157 -39.30 19.27 3.65
N ARG A 158 -40.38 18.54 3.38
CA ARG A 158 -41.76 19.03 3.48
C ARG A 158 -42.38 18.73 4.83
N THR A 159 -41.90 17.67 5.49
CA THR A 159 -42.40 17.21 6.79
C THR A 159 -41.27 17.10 7.81
N GLN A 160 -41.61 17.11 9.10
CA GLN A 160 -40.64 16.93 10.18
C GLN A 160 -39.98 15.54 10.14
N VAL A 161 -40.73 14.51 9.73
CA VAL A 161 -40.22 13.15 9.60
C VAL A 161 -39.20 13.06 8.46
N GLU A 162 -39.47 13.71 7.32
CA GLU A 162 -38.51 13.79 6.22
C GLU A 162 -37.22 14.48 6.66
N HIS A 163 -37.31 15.56 7.44
CA HIS A 163 -36.12 16.22 7.99
C HIS A 163 -35.27 15.25 8.84
N GLN A 164 -35.90 14.52 9.77
CA GLN A 164 -35.20 13.54 10.62
C GLN A 164 -34.55 12.41 9.79
N LEU A 165 -35.24 11.92 8.76
CA LEU A 165 -34.70 10.89 7.87
C LEU A 165 -33.51 11.40 7.04
N MET A 166 -33.59 12.64 6.54
CA MET A 166 -32.48 13.26 5.82
C MET A 166 -31.26 13.47 6.73
N GLU A 167 -31.47 13.86 7.99
CA GLU A 167 -30.42 14.01 8.98
C GLU A 167 -29.74 12.68 9.30
N ALA A 168 -30.53 11.63 9.60
CA ALA A 168 -30.02 10.28 9.82
C ALA A 168 -29.27 9.73 8.60
N LEU A 169 -29.72 10.04 7.38
CA LEU A 169 -29.04 9.65 6.15
C LEU A 169 -27.68 10.35 6.00
N ARG A 170 -27.61 11.67 6.27
CA ARG A 170 -26.34 12.41 6.26
C ARG A 170 -25.36 11.86 7.29
N GLU A 171 -25.86 11.57 8.49
CA GLU A 171 -25.05 10.98 9.56
C GLU A 171 -24.51 9.61 9.13
N SER A 172 -25.35 8.73 8.59
CA SER A 172 -24.91 7.43 8.09
C SER A 172 -23.86 7.55 6.97
N GLU A 173 -24.01 8.49 6.03
CA GLU A 173 -23.03 8.72 4.96
C GLU A 173 -21.69 9.26 5.49
N LEU A 174 -21.75 10.10 6.54
CA LEU A 174 -20.56 10.59 7.23
C LEU A 174 -19.81 9.43 7.89
N TRP A 175 -20.51 8.56 8.63
CA TRP A 175 -19.94 7.37 9.27
C TRP A 175 -19.30 6.42 8.25
N ASP A 176 -20.01 6.10 7.15
CA ASP A 176 -19.49 5.25 6.07
C ASP A 176 -18.21 5.85 5.47
N THR A 177 -18.21 7.17 5.24
CA THR A 177 -17.07 7.89 4.68
C THR A 177 -15.88 7.86 5.64
N GLN A 178 -16.12 8.12 6.91
CA GLN A 178 -15.11 8.05 7.96
C GLN A 178 -14.52 6.63 8.09
N GLN A 179 -15.37 5.60 8.07
CA GLN A 179 -14.92 4.21 8.11
C GLN A 179 -14.03 3.86 6.91
N LYS A 180 -14.37 4.35 5.71
CA LYS A 180 -13.50 4.20 4.53
C LYS A 180 -12.16 4.90 4.71
N TYR A 181 -12.14 6.12 5.23
CA TYR A 181 -10.88 6.81 5.52
C TYR A 181 -10.02 6.05 6.54
N ASN A 182 -10.64 5.55 7.61
CA ASN A 182 -9.95 4.74 8.61
C ASN A 182 -9.38 3.46 7.99
N MET A 183 -10.13 2.78 7.12
CA MET A 183 -9.67 1.59 6.42
C MET A 183 -8.52 1.91 5.44
N VAL A 184 -8.59 3.01 4.69
CA VAL A 184 -7.49 3.49 3.84
C VAL A 184 -6.25 3.74 4.69
N GLY A 185 -6.38 4.46 5.79
CA GLY A 185 -5.27 4.76 6.71
C GLY A 185 -4.63 3.50 7.27
N MET A 186 -5.44 2.53 7.69
CA MET A 186 -4.96 1.23 8.19
C MET A 186 -4.21 0.45 7.09
N GLN A 187 -4.77 0.37 5.88
CA GLN A 187 -4.11 -0.31 4.76
C GLN A 187 -2.78 0.38 4.38
N ALA A 188 -2.76 1.70 4.30
CA ALA A 188 -1.55 2.46 4.02
C ALA A 188 -0.47 2.24 5.08
N ALA A 189 -0.84 2.28 6.37
CA ALA A 189 0.08 2.01 7.47
C ALA A 189 0.65 0.58 7.39
N THR A 190 -0.18 -0.43 7.11
CA THR A 190 0.29 -1.82 6.94
C THR A 190 1.23 -1.97 5.76
N LEU A 191 0.97 -1.29 4.63
CA LEU A 191 1.87 -1.30 3.47
C LEU A 191 3.22 -0.66 3.79
N LEU A 192 3.22 0.50 4.46
CA LEU A 192 4.45 1.18 4.89
C LEU A 192 5.26 0.35 5.89
N GLN A 193 4.60 -0.32 6.83
CA GLN A 193 5.26 -1.26 7.73
C GLN A 193 5.84 -2.45 6.97
N GLY A 194 5.11 -2.98 5.99
CA GLY A 194 5.58 -4.05 5.11
C GLY A 194 6.85 -3.68 4.34
N THR A 195 6.89 -2.47 3.75
CA THR A 195 8.08 -1.99 3.03
C THR A 195 9.25 -1.74 3.97
N TYR A 196 9.00 -1.18 5.16
CA TYR A 196 10.03 -1.01 6.18
C TYR A 196 10.63 -2.34 6.63
N VAL A 197 9.78 -3.32 6.95
CA VAL A 197 10.22 -4.67 7.36
C VAL A 197 11.01 -5.35 6.25
N ALA A 198 10.62 -5.17 4.98
CA ALA A 198 11.39 -5.67 3.85
C ALA A 198 12.81 -5.06 3.79
N ARG A 199 12.95 -3.74 3.96
CA ARG A 199 14.26 -3.06 4.01
C ARG A 199 15.12 -3.53 5.20
N VAL A 200 14.53 -3.66 6.38
CA VAL A 200 15.24 -4.17 7.56
C VAL A 200 15.74 -5.59 7.32
N ARG A 201 14.96 -6.42 6.60
CA ARG A 201 15.36 -7.78 6.24
C ARG A 201 16.51 -7.84 5.26
N THR A 202 16.52 -7.01 4.22
CA THR A 202 17.66 -6.98 3.29
C THR A 202 18.93 -6.57 4.02
N SER A 203 18.86 -5.54 4.86
CA SER A 203 19.97 -5.13 5.72
C SER A 203 20.42 -6.24 6.70
N LEU A 204 19.49 -6.99 7.28
CA LEU A 204 19.82 -8.10 8.16
C LEU A 204 20.46 -9.26 7.39
N GLN A 205 19.94 -9.59 6.20
CA GLN A 205 20.48 -10.62 5.33
C GLN A 205 21.90 -10.27 4.87
N GLU A 206 22.18 -9.02 4.54
CA GLU A 206 23.53 -8.54 4.24
C GLU A 206 24.47 -8.68 5.43
N LYS A 207 24.02 -8.32 6.64
CA LYS A 207 24.81 -8.50 7.86
C LYS A 207 25.10 -9.98 8.10
N GLU A 208 24.09 -10.84 7.98
CA GLU A 208 24.25 -12.30 8.09
C GLU A 208 25.21 -12.86 7.04
N LYS A 209 25.17 -12.36 5.79
CA LYS A 209 26.12 -12.73 4.73
C LYS A 209 27.54 -12.25 5.07
N LYS A 210 27.71 -10.98 5.45
CA LYS A 210 29.01 -10.41 5.85
C LYS A 210 29.61 -11.14 7.05
N ASP A 211 28.78 -11.53 8.02
CA ASP A 211 29.24 -12.30 9.18
C ASP A 211 29.63 -13.73 8.79
N LYS A 212 28.97 -14.34 7.79
CA LYS A 212 29.41 -15.61 7.19
C LYS A 212 30.72 -15.45 6.41
N GLU A 213 30.89 -14.36 5.66
CA GLU A 213 32.13 -14.06 4.92
C GLU A 213 33.31 -13.80 5.86
N LYS A 214 33.11 -13.06 6.96
CA LYS A 214 34.15 -12.89 7.99
C LYS A 214 34.52 -14.20 8.67
N LYS A 215 33.58 -15.13 8.77
CA LYS A 215 33.82 -16.51 9.24
C LYS A 215 34.49 -17.39 8.17
N ASN A 216 34.61 -16.93 6.93
CA ASN A 216 35.42 -17.55 5.88
C ASN A 216 36.91 -17.23 6.12
N ILE A 217 37.35 -17.56 7.34
CA ILE A 217 38.73 -17.58 7.82
C ILE A 217 39.50 -18.54 6.89
N LEU A 218 40.77 -18.22 6.60
CA LEU A 218 41.63 -18.87 5.60
C LEU A 218 41.59 -20.42 5.61
N PHE A 219 41.24 -21.01 6.75
CA PHE A 219 40.92 -22.43 6.94
C PHE A 219 39.65 -22.54 7.79
N GLY A 220 38.46 -22.62 7.16
CA GLY A 220 37.16 -22.66 7.85
C GLY A 220 36.94 -23.81 8.85
N ASP A 221 37.97 -24.61 9.15
CA ASP A 221 37.98 -25.66 10.17
C ASP A 221 38.30 -25.13 11.59
N GLY A 222 38.81 -23.91 11.71
CA GLY A 222 39.17 -23.32 13.01
C GLY A 222 40.34 -24.01 13.70
N MET A 223 41.08 -24.89 13.00
CA MET A 223 42.21 -25.63 13.55
C MET A 223 43.53 -24.93 13.19
N PRO A 224 44.48 -24.81 14.13
CA PRO A 224 45.78 -24.24 13.83
C PRO A 224 46.55 -25.15 12.86
N ARG A 225 46.77 -24.68 11.62
CA ARG A 225 47.70 -25.32 10.67
C ARG A 225 49.13 -24.83 10.90
N VAL A 226 50.09 -25.71 10.65
CA VAL A 226 51.52 -25.40 10.76
C VAL A 226 51.93 -24.54 9.57
N LEU A 227 52.52 -23.37 9.84
CA LEU A 227 52.89 -22.33 8.87
C LEU A 227 53.98 -22.73 7.84
N SER A 228 54.53 -23.94 7.93
CA SER A 228 55.60 -24.43 7.04
C SER A 228 55.09 -25.22 5.82
N ASP A 229 53.79 -25.47 5.71
CA ASP A 229 53.24 -26.19 4.57
C ASP A 229 53.32 -25.34 3.29
N GLN A 230 53.87 -25.91 2.22
CA GLN A 230 53.98 -25.25 0.92
C GLN A 230 52.61 -24.81 0.38
N GLU A 231 51.57 -25.59 0.66
CA GLU A 231 50.18 -25.28 0.33
C GLU A 231 49.71 -23.95 0.97
N PHE A 232 50.15 -23.66 2.21
CA PHE A 232 49.83 -22.41 2.89
C PHE A 232 50.46 -21.22 2.17
N VAL A 233 51.73 -21.34 1.80
CA VAL A 233 52.47 -20.28 1.09
C VAL A 233 51.83 -19.98 -0.26
N ASP A 234 51.39 -21.01 -0.98
CA ASP A 234 50.76 -20.86 -2.29
C ASP A 234 49.36 -20.22 -2.19
N ILE A 235 48.57 -20.58 -1.18
CA ILE A 235 47.26 -19.95 -0.91
C ILE A 235 47.41 -18.47 -0.55
N VAL A 236 48.40 -18.11 0.28
CA VAL A 236 48.66 -16.71 0.65
C VAL A 236 49.03 -15.88 -0.58
N LYS A 237 49.94 -16.39 -1.43
CA LYS A 237 50.32 -15.72 -2.68
C LYS A 237 49.13 -15.51 -3.62
N GLN A 238 48.23 -16.50 -3.74
CA GLN A 238 47.02 -16.35 -4.54
C GLN A 238 46.10 -15.25 -3.99
N LYS A 239 45.89 -15.20 -2.66
CA LYS A 239 45.07 -14.16 -2.04
C LYS A 239 45.68 -12.77 -2.14
N GLU A 240 47.00 -12.64 -2.02
CA GLU A 240 47.71 -11.37 -2.23
C GLU A 240 47.56 -10.90 -3.68
N ALA A 241 47.76 -11.78 -4.67
CA ALA A 241 47.56 -11.45 -6.07
C ALA A 241 46.10 -11.08 -6.41
N GLU A 242 45.12 -11.76 -5.81
CA GLU A 242 43.71 -11.39 -5.93
C GLU A 242 43.39 -10.05 -5.27
N ALA A 243 43.97 -9.77 -4.10
CA ALA A 243 43.79 -8.51 -3.40
C ALA A 243 44.38 -7.33 -4.20
N GLU A 244 45.55 -7.51 -4.81
CA GLU A 244 46.17 -6.53 -5.69
C GLU A 244 45.31 -6.27 -6.94
N LYS A 245 44.81 -7.31 -7.61
CA LYS A 245 43.89 -7.15 -8.76
C LYS A 245 42.64 -6.37 -8.38
N LYS A 246 42.01 -6.71 -7.25
CA LYS A 246 40.82 -5.99 -6.74
C LYS A 246 41.14 -4.54 -6.38
N ALA A 247 42.31 -4.28 -5.80
CA ALA A 247 42.76 -2.93 -5.49
C ALA A 247 42.98 -2.09 -6.76
N CYS A 248 43.62 -2.65 -7.79
CA CYS A 248 43.79 -1.98 -9.08
C CYS A 248 42.44 -1.67 -9.75
N GLN A 249 41.53 -2.66 -9.84
CA GLN A 249 40.19 -2.45 -10.41
C GLN A 249 39.40 -1.39 -9.64
N LYS A 250 39.48 -1.38 -8.30
CA LYS A 250 38.82 -0.37 -7.48
C LYS A 250 39.40 1.02 -7.71
N ALA A 251 40.72 1.14 -7.86
CA ALA A 251 41.38 2.41 -8.15
C ALA A 251 40.96 2.96 -9.53
N GLU A 252 40.85 2.09 -10.52
CA GLU A 252 40.39 2.44 -11.87
C GLU A 252 38.92 2.88 -11.88
N LYS A 253 38.02 2.09 -11.28
CA LYS A 253 36.61 2.48 -11.09
C LYS A 253 36.50 3.83 -10.36
N SER A 254 37.32 4.08 -9.34
CA SER A 254 37.31 5.35 -8.61
C SER A 254 37.78 6.53 -9.45
N ARG A 255 38.80 6.36 -10.30
CA ARG A 255 39.26 7.40 -11.22
C ARG A 255 38.16 7.75 -12.22
N TRP A 256 37.52 6.73 -12.79
CA TRP A 256 36.43 6.90 -13.73
C TRP A 256 35.23 7.64 -13.14
N LYS A 257 34.80 7.26 -11.92
CA LYS A 257 33.75 7.99 -11.19
C LYS A 257 34.11 9.47 -11.00
N GLY A 258 35.38 9.77 -10.72
CA GLY A 258 35.88 11.14 -10.63
C GLY A 258 35.76 11.89 -11.95
N CYS A 259 36.22 11.30 -13.06
CA CYS A 259 36.11 11.90 -14.40
C CYS A 259 34.65 12.14 -14.82
N TYR A 260 33.79 11.14 -14.63
CA TYR A 260 32.35 11.26 -14.95
C TYR A 260 31.67 12.36 -14.13
N THR A 261 31.99 12.48 -12.84
CA THR A 261 31.46 13.54 -11.98
C THR A 261 31.82 14.94 -12.51
N ILE A 262 33.06 15.14 -12.97
CA ILE A 262 33.51 16.41 -13.53
C ILE A 262 32.75 16.75 -14.81
N VAL A 263 32.56 15.76 -15.71
CA VAL A 263 31.83 15.94 -16.97
C VAL A 263 30.37 16.30 -16.71
N ILE A 264 29.70 15.58 -15.81
CA ILE A 264 28.30 15.86 -15.46
C ILE A 264 28.16 17.26 -14.86
N GLN A 265 29.09 17.69 -14.01
CA GLN A 265 29.06 19.05 -13.46
C GLN A 265 29.23 20.11 -14.56
N GLN A 266 30.08 19.87 -15.55
CA GLN A 266 30.26 20.78 -16.67
C GLN A 266 28.98 20.83 -17.54
N TRP A 267 28.44 19.67 -17.91
CA TRP A 267 27.19 19.58 -18.67
C TRP A 267 26.03 20.28 -17.97
N LYS A 268 25.87 20.13 -16.65
CA LYS A 268 24.83 20.82 -15.88
C LYS A 268 24.93 22.36 -15.98
N LYS A 269 26.15 22.91 -15.92
CA LYS A 269 26.39 24.35 -16.07
C LYS A 269 26.04 24.83 -17.48
N ASP A 270 26.39 24.05 -18.48
CA ASP A 270 26.15 24.38 -19.88
C ASP A 270 24.64 24.30 -20.21
N ASP A 271 23.94 23.28 -19.70
CA ASP A 271 22.48 23.14 -19.82
C ASP A 271 21.73 24.27 -19.10
N GLU A 272 22.15 24.65 -17.89
CA GLU A 272 21.56 25.78 -17.17
C GLU A 272 21.75 27.11 -17.94
N ALA A 273 22.96 27.38 -18.43
CA ALA A 273 23.23 28.56 -19.24
C ALA A 273 22.40 28.58 -20.52
N GLN A 274 22.20 27.42 -21.16
CA GLN A 274 21.35 27.28 -22.33
C GLN A 274 19.87 27.52 -22.02
N ARG A 275 19.36 26.98 -20.91
CA ARG A 275 17.99 27.23 -20.44
C ARG A 275 17.76 28.71 -20.16
N ALA A 276 18.73 29.41 -19.57
CA ALA A 276 18.65 30.85 -19.31
C ALA A 276 18.53 31.67 -20.62
N ARG A 277 19.35 31.38 -21.65
CA ARG A 277 19.25 32.05 -22.96
C ARG A 277 17.92 31.77 -23.66
N ASN A 278 17.45 30.52 -23.58
CA ASN A 278 16.16 30.11 -24.15
C ASN A 278 14.97 30.79 -23.42
N LYS A 279 15.07 30.96 -22.10
CA LYS A 279 14.11 31.71 -21.30
C LYS A 279 14.07 33.17 -21.73
N GLU A 280 15.22 33.83 -21.81
CA GLU A 280 15.28 35.24 -22.26
C GLU A 280 14.69 35.43 -23.65
N THR A 281 15.01 34.55 -24.61
CA THR A 281 14.43 34.57 -25.96
C THR A 281 12.91 34.40 -25.93
N THR A 282 12.41 33.56 -25.03
CA THR A 282 10.97 33.32 -24.84
C THR A 282 10.29 34.53 -24.21
N ASP A 283 10.91 35.15 -23.21
CA ASP A 283 10.39 36.34 -22.53
C ASP A 283 10.34 37.55 -23.47
N GLN A 284 11.39 37.76 -24.28
CA GLN A 284 11.40 38.79 -25.33
C GLN A 284 10.27 38.57 -26.34
N TYR A 285 10.03 37.33 -26.78
CA TYR A 285 8.90 37.00 -27.64
C TYR A 285 7.56 37.27 -26.98
N HIS A 286 7.38 36.92 -25.70
CA HIS A 286 6.15 37.19 -24.96
C HIS A 286 5.91 38.69 -24.78
N ALA A 287 6.94 39.48 -24.49
CA ALA A 287 6.85 40.93 -24.40
C ALA A 287 6.43 41.56 -25.74
N GLN A 288 7.06 41.14 -26.85
CA GLN A 288 6.67 41.60 -28.19
C GLN A 288 5.24 41.18 -28.54
N LEU A 289 4.83 39.96 -28.18
CA LEU A 289 3.48 39.47 -28.44
C LEU A 289 2.43 40.23 -27.62
N ALA A 290 2.74 40.60 -26.38
CA ALA A 290 1.88 41.41 -25.52
C ALA A 290 1.71 42.83 -26.10
N ALA A 291 2.81 43.46 -26.51
CA ALA A 291 2.77 44.78 -27.16
C ALA A 291 1.95 44.75 -28.46
N TRP A 292 2.15 43.72 -29.29
CA TRP A 292 1.38 43.53 -30.52
C TRP A 292 -0.11 43.29 -30.24
N LYS A 293 -0.48 42.52 -29.20
CA LYS A 293 -1.88 42.32 -28.81
C LYS A 293 -2.54 43.61 -28.36
N ALA A 294 -1.86 44.41 -27.54
CA ALA A 294 -2.37 45.69 -27.07
C ALA A 294 -2.65 46.64 -28.25
N GLU A 295 -1.73 46.73 -29.23
CA GLU A 295 -1.94 47.52 -30.45
C GLU A 295 -3.03 46.92 -31.36
N SER A 296 -3.11 45.60 -31.47
CA SER A 296 -4.16 44.94 -32.25
C SER A 296 -5.55 45.22 -31.68
N GLU A 297 -5.68 45.35 -30.36
CA GLU A 297 -6.94 45.69 -29.71
C GLU A 297 -7.32 47.16 -29.91
N THR A 298 -6.37 48.10 -29.82
CA THR A 298 -6.64 49.52 -30.08
C THR A 298 -7.03 49.74 -31.55
N THR A 299 -6.29 49.15 -32.50
CA THR A 299 -6.58 49.25 -33.93
C THR A 299 -7.90 48.58 -34.31
N ARG A 300 -8.27 47.47 -33.67
CA ARG A 300 -9.61 46.86 -33.82
C ARG A 300 -10.72 47.79 -33.36
N LYS A 301 -10.56 48.51 -32.24
CA LYS A 301 -11.54 49.52 -31.77
C LYS A 301 -11.65 50.69 -32.76
N GLU A 302 -10.53 51.12 -33.33
CA GLU A 302 -10.48 52.17 -34.36
C GLU A 302 -10.87 51.72 -35.78
N LYS A 303 -11.12 50.41 -35.99
CA LYS A 303 -11.37 49.79 -37.31
C LYS A 303 -10.23 50.02 -38.32
N ARG A 304 -8.98 50.12 -37.84
CA ARG A 304 -7.77 50.19 -38.67
C ARG A 304 -7.04 48.84 -38.68
N LYS A 305 -6.15 48.64 -39.65
CA LYS A 305 -5.26 47.46 -39.69
C LYS A 305 -4.06 47.71 -38.76
N PRO A 306 -3.60 46.72 -37.96
CA PRO A 306 -2.39 46.82 -37.16
C PRO A 306 -1.17 47.22 -38.00
N GLY A 307 -0.28 48.07 -37.48
CA GLY A 307 0.85 48.63 -38.23
C GLY A 307 1.98 47.64 -38.50
N TRP A 308 1.98 46.50 -37.82
CA TRP A 308 3.03 45.50 -37.90
C TRP A 308 2.48 44.07 -37.70
N THR A 309 3.24 43.10 -38.22
CA THR A 309 2.86 41.69 -38.23
C THR A 309 3.07 41.03 -36.87
N LYS A 310 2.30 39.98 -36.59
CA LYS A 310 2.43 39.20 -35.35
C LYS A 310 3.87 38.68 -35.23
N PRO A 311 4.57 38.96 -34.10
CA PRO A 311 5.91 38.44 -33.86
C PRO A 311 5.95 36.91 -34.02
N LYS A 312 7.06 36.38 -34.54
CA LYS A 312 7.34 34.94 -34.60
C LYS A 312 8.34 34.60 -33.50
N ARG A 313 8.18 33.43 -32.87
CA ARG A 313 9.14 32.96 -31.87
C ARG A 313 10.47 32.65 -32.55
N GLY A 314 11.58 33.15 -31.98
CA GLY A 314 12.94 32.83 -32.45
C GLY A 314 13.24 31.33 -32.34
N ASN A 315 14.33 30.90 -32.98
CA ASN A 315 14.77 29.51 -32.91
C ASN A 315 15.30 29.22 -31.50
N ILE A 316 14.74 28.20 -30.84
CA ILE A 316 15.14 27.79 -29.48
C ILE A 316 16.32 26.82 -29.63
N GLU A 317 17.39 27.04 -28.88
CA GLU A 317 18.54 26.12 -28.88
C GLU A 317 18.10 24.76 -28.30
N LYS A 318 18.40 23.66 -28.99
CA LYS A 318 18.12 22.29 -28.49
C LYS A 318 19.18 21.88 -27.48
N GLY A 319 18.78 21.30 -26.36
CA GLY A 319 19.69 20.82 -25.32
C GLY A 319 20.72 19.83 -25.85
N GLU A 320 21.94 19.90 -25.32
CA GLU A 320 22.97 18.90 -25.57
C GLU A 320 22.55 17.53 -25.00
N PRO A 321 22.90 16.41 -25.67
CA PRO A 321 22.54 15.09 -25.18
C PRO A 321 23.21 14.81 -23.82
N TRP A 322 22.50 14.05 -22.97
CA TRP A 322 23.02 13.64 -21.67
C TRP A 322 24.29 12.78 -21.83
N PRO A 323 25.40 13.07 -21.12
CA PRO A 323 26.62 12.27 -21.18
C PRO A 323 26.36 10.82 -20.76
N LYS A 324 26.68 9.84 -21.59
CA LYS A 324 26.45 8.43 -21.24
C LYS A 324 27.67 7.85 -20.54
N HIS A 325 27.45 6.90 -19.65
CA HIS A 325 28.53 6.16 -18.99
C HIS A 325 29.45 5.43 -19.99
N ALA A 326 28.88 4.89 -21.07
CA ALA A 326 29.62 4.17 -22.11
C ALA A 326 30.65 5.05 -22.86
N ASP A 327 30.51 6.37 -22.83
CA ASP A 327 31.45 7.28 -23.49
C ASP A 327 32.78 7.43 -22.70
N PHE A 328 32.81 6.91 -21.47
CA PHE A 328 33.94 7.02 -20.54
C PHE A 328 34.56 5.68 -20.16
N GLU A 329 33.80 4.58 -20.22
CA GLU A 329 34.38 3.24 -20.20
C GLU A 329 35.07 3.05 -21.56
N GLY A 330 36.40 3.02 -21.57
CA GLY A 330 37.13 2.55 -22.74
C GLY A 330 36.54 1.19 -23.15
N GLU A 331 36.50 0.90 -24.45
CA GLU A 331 35.91 -0.31 -25.04
C GLU A 331 36.62 -1.61 -24.57
N GLU A 332 36.68 -1.87 -23.27
CA GLU A 332 36.91 -3.18 -22.72
C GLU A 332 35.58 -3.91 -22.78
N GLU A 333 35.53 -4.90 -23.66
CA GLU A 333 34.46 -5.87 -23.81
C GLU A 333 34.18 -6.53 -22.44
N VAL A 334 33.26 -5.94 -21.66
CA VAL A 334 32.92 -6.40 -20.31
C VAL A 334 32.17 -7.72 -20.43
N ASN A 335 32.91 -8.80 -20.18
CA ASN A 335 32.34 -10.06 -19.76
C ASN A 335 31.68 -9.83 -18.39
N THR A 336 30.36 -9.68 -18.41
CA THR A 336 29.53 -9.27 -17.27
C THR A 336 29.45 -10.43 -16.28
N MET A 337 30.36 -10.42 -15.30
CA MET A 337 30.15 -11.13 -14.04
C MET A 337 29.43 -10.16 -13.10
N ASP A 338 28.14 -10.43 -12.89
CA ASP A 338 27.21 -9.69 -12.03
C ASP A 338 27.86 -9.31 -10.69
N ASP A 339 28.23 -8.04 -10.56
CA ASP A 339 28.65 -7.40 -9.31
C ASP A 339 27.56 -6.40 -8.93
N ASP A 340 26.59 -6.89 -8.14
CA ASP A 340 25.46 -6.16 -7.52
C ASP A 340 25.99 -5.04 -6.60
N SER A 341 26.52 -3.95 -7.19
CA SER A 341 26.77 -2.72 -6.47
C SER A 341 25.59 -1.78 -6.66
N ASP A 342 24.57 -1.95 -5.82
CA ASP A 342 23.51 -0.95 -5.60
C ASP A 342 24.16 0.35 -5.12
N VAL A 343 24.32 1.29 -6.05
CA VAL A 343 24.57 2.69 -5.72
C VAL A 343 23.20 3.30 -5.48
N ASP A 344 22.82 3.39 -4.21
CA ASP A 344 21.71 4.22 -3.75
C ASP A 344 21.98 5.67 -4.18
N GLU A 345 21.46 6.05 -5.34
CA GLU A 345 21.40 7.42 -5.82
C GLU A 345 20.34 8.14 -4.99
N VAL A 346 20.79 8.75 -3.89
CA VAL A 346 19.98 9.65 -3.07
C VAL A 346 19.71 10.90 -3.91
N ALA A 347 18.61 10.87 -4.66
CA ALA A 347 18.05 12.06 -5.28
C ALA A 347 17.68 13.05 -4.16
N GLN A 348 18.55 14.02 -3.92
CA GLN A 348 18.19 15.24 -3.20
C GLN A 348 17.39 16.10 -4.17
N ASP A 349 16.06 15.98 -4.08
CA ASP A 349 15.13 16.96 -4.63
C ASP A 349 15.26 18.26 -3.82
N ASP A 350 16.19 19.13 -4.24
CA ASP A 350 16.14 20.54 -3.87
C ASP A 350 15.04 21.20 -4.73
N GLU A 351 13.78 21.09 -4.29
CA GLU A 351 12.70 21.98 -4.73
C GLU A 351 13.02 23.39 -4.23
N ALA A 352 13.67 24.17 -5.09
CA ALA A 352 13.69 25.62 -4.97
C ALA A 352 12.30 26.16 -5.34
N GLU A 353 11.49 26.40 -4.31
CA GLU A 353 10.32 27.26 -4.33
C GLU A 353 10.74 28.65 -4.87
N LEU A 354 10.30 28.98 -6.09
CA LEU A 354 10.43 30.31 -6.67
C LEU A 354 9.08 31.02 -6.55
N ASP A 355 9.04 32.02 -5.67
CA ASP A 355 8.01 33.06 -5.56
C ASP A 355 7.89 33.93 -6.84
#